data_AF-A0A5T0HB52-F1
#
_entry.id   AF-A0A5T0HB52-F1
#
_cell.length_a   1.000
_cell.length_b   1.000
_cell.length_c   1.000
_cell.angle_alpha   90.00
_cell.angle_beta   90.00
_cell.angle_gamma   90.00
#
_symmetry.space_group_name_H-M   'P 1'
#
loop_
_entity.id
_entity.type
_entity.pdbx_description
1 polymer ?
#
loop_
_entity_poly.entity_id
_entity_poly.type
_entity_poly.pdbx_seq_one_letter_code
_entity_poly.pdbx_strand_id
1 'polypeptide(L)'
;MEELINNLRGYAELAQASYFNFMYINNDEREMDSYKIGQNRFPKDKDNIENLEYTKTLSKKYKDYFIYDDSIALYPTLNGEFGEIQAKNFAKKYEIKFHQPNTASGFSATLFYDKEKDKFVVGFRGTEGLWSMDTLADIGLTFGKGDFQLNALKQFLLDIAPILNKVDSNNIIFIGHSLGGYLAVIAMQFCDTIDRSLNTQFNAIKFMASQVYTFNSPAIDEIDNMLMRALAALLDKNIMEQVLNPQKVYCVYDSGGINIIASAQYGSHNRLPIYTGKDSHSIIPLTQTLYF
;
A
#
# COMPACT_ATOMS: atom_id res chain seq x y z
N MET A 1 -15.34 5.02 19.04
CA MET A 1 -15.92 4.50 17.79
C MET A 1 -15.60 5.43 16.62
N GLU A 2 -15.87 6.74 16.73
CA GLU A 2 -15.54 7.73 15.68
C GLU A 2 -14.05 7.78 15.32
N GLU A 3 -13.16 7.75 16.29
CA GLU A 3 -11.70 7.76 16.06
C GLU A 3 -11.23 6.54 15.25
N LEU A 4 -11.75 5.35 15.58
CA LEU A 4 -11.46 4.12 14.84
C LEU A 4 -11.94 4.22 13.39
N ILE A 5 -13.14 4.75 13.15
CA ILE A 5 -13.70 4.93 11.80
C ILE A 5 -12.86 5.93 11.00
N ASN A 6 -12.42 7.04 11.62
CA ASN A 6 -11.55 8.01 10.97
C ASN A 6 -10.17 7.42 10.63
N ASN A 7 -9.63 6.55 11.50
CA ASN A 7 -8.39 5.82 11.23
C ASN A 7 -8.56 4.86 10.05
N LEU A 8 -9.63 4.07 10.03
CA LEU A 8 -9.92 3.13 8.94
C LEU A 8 -10.09 3.85 7.59
N ARG A 9 -10.75 5.01 7.57
CA ARG A 9 -10.87 5.82 6.34
C ARG A 9 -9.51 6.29 5.82
N GLY A 10 -8.64 6.78 6.70
CA GLY A 10 -7.29 7.21 6.32
C GLY A 10 -6.43 6.05 5.83
N TYR A 11 -6.50 4.89 6.50
CA TYR A 11 -5.76 3.70 6.08
C TYR A 11 -6.30 3.11 4.77
N ALA A 12 -7.60 3.17 4.53
CA ALA A 12 -8.19 2.80 3.25
C ALA A 12 -7.68 3.71 2.11
N GLU A 13 -7.63 5.02 2.34
CA GLU A 13 -7.10 5.98 1.36
C GLU A 13 -5.61 5.74 1.06
N LEU A 14 -4.79 5.45 2.08
CA LEU A 14 -3.39 5.05 1.91
C LEU A 14 -3.24 3.71 1.18
N ALA A 15 -4.14 2.75 1.43
CA ALA A 15 -4.14 1.46 0.74
C ALA A 15 -4.54 1.60 -0.74
N GLN A 16 -5.37 2.58 -1.09
CA GLN A 16 -5.63 2.93 -2.49
C GLN A 16 -4.41 3.65 -3.09
N ALA A 17 -3.84 4.62 -2.38
CA ALA A 17 -2.69 5.38 -2.86
C ALA A 17 -1.46 4.49 -3.13
N SER A 18 -1.30 3.36 -2.44
CA SER A 18 -0.20 2.42 -2.68
C SER A 18 -0.23 1.76 -4.08
N TYR A 19 -1.34 1.88 -4.81
CA TYR A 19 -1.46 1.46 -6.21
C TYR A 19 -0.95 2.53 -7.19
N PHE A 20 -0.74 3.76 -6.75
CA PHE A 20 -0.29 4.85 -7.61
C PHE A 20 1.21 4.76 -7.90
N ASN A 21 1.62 5.36 -9.01
CA ASN A 21 2.99 5.41 -9.48
C ASN A 21 3.69 6.62 -8.86
N PHE A 22 4.66 6.32 -7.99
CA PHE A 22 5.44 7.33 -7.28
C PHE A 22 6.94 7.23 -7.57
N MET A 23 7.33 6.65 -8.71
CA MET A 23 8.72 6.38 -9.09
C MET A 23 9.66 7.58 -8.92
N TYR A 24 9.16 8.81 -9.05
CA TYR A 24 9.94 10.06 -9.02
C TYR A 24 9.72 10.94 -7.79
N ILE A 25 8.96 10.48 -6.79
CA ILE A 25 8.67 11.28 -5.58
C ILE A 25 9.75 11.08 -4.51
N ASN A 26 10.61 10.07 -4.68
CA ASN A 26 11.29 9.46 -3.58
C ASN A 26 12.77 9.85 -3.39
N ASN A 27 13.28 10.74 -4.24
CA ASN A 27 14.68 11.16 -4.23
C ASN A 27 14.76 12.68 -4.19
N ASP A 28 14.61 13.32 -3.02
CA ASP A 28 14.74 14.79 -2.88
C ASP A 28 13.65 15.58 -3.66
N GLU A 29 12.92 16.48 -2.98
CA GLU A 29 11.91 17.33 -3.66
C GLU A 29 12.49 18.09 -4.87
N ARG A 30 13.81 18.32 -4.86
CA ARG A 30 14.55 18.95 -5.96
C ARG A 30 14.64 18.10 -7.22
N GLU A 31 14.62 16.76 -7.15
CA GLU A 31 14.59 15.93 -8.37
C GLU A 31 13.19 15.88 -8.97
N MET A 32 12.12 15.88 -8.14
CA MET A 32 10.75 15.84 -8.65
C MET A 32 10.43 17.04 -9.56
N ASP A 33 10.83 18.25 -9.17
CA ASP A 33 10.61 19.48 -9.94
C ASP A 33 11.36 19.52 -11.28
N SER A 34 12.36 18.65 -11.46
CA SER A 34 13.11 18.52 -12.70
C SER A 34 12.32 17.77 -13.79
N TYR A 35 11.40 16.89 -13.38
CA TYR A 35 10.60 16.10 -14.30
C TYR A 35 9.41 16.90 -14.84
N LYS A 36 9.09 16.62 -16.10
CA LYS A 36 7.93 17.19 -16.78
C LYS A 36 6.91 16.10 -17.07
N ILE A 37 5.66 16.50 -17.25
CA ILE A 37 4.59 15.61 -17.67
C ILE A 37 3.86 16.17 -18.87
N GLY A 38 3.27 15.27 -19.67
CA GLY A 38 2.43 15.65 -20.79
C GLY A 38 1.57 14.50 -21.30
N GLN A 39 0.61 14.81 -22.16
CA GLN A 39 -0.37 13.82 -22.66
C GLN A 39 0.17 12.99 -23.82
N ASN A 40 1.18 13.50 -24.52
CA ASN A 40 1.77 12.81 -25.67
C ASN A 40 2.97 11.99 -25.22
N ARG A 41 3.07 10.74 -25.69
CA ARG A 41 4.24 9.91 -25.40
C ARG A 41 5.53 10.53 -25.90
N PHE A 42 5.51 11.14 -27.09
CA PHE A 42 6.68 11.79 -27.67
C PHE A 42 6.42 13.28 -27.73
N PRO A 43 6.97 14.07 -26.79
CA PRO A 43 6.68 15.49 -26.72
C PRO A 43 7.17 16.22 -27.97
N LYS A 44 6.34 17.13 -28.50
CA LYS A 44 6.70 18.13 -29.51
C LYS A 44 6.67 19.52 -28.88
N ASP A 45 7.34 20.48 -29.51
CA ASP A 45 7.45 21.88 -29.03
C ASP A 45 6.10 22.61 -28.76
N LYS A 46 4.96 22.03 -29.14
CA LYS A 46 3.60 22.58 -28.94
C LYS A 46 2.76 21.82 -27.92
N ASP A 47 3.34 20.86 -27.21
CA ASP A 47 2.58 20.04 -26.27
C ASP A 47 2.32 20.79 -24.96
N ASN A 48 1.16 20.52 -24.34
CA ASN A 48 0.83 21.02 -23.01
C ASN A 48 1.69 20.28 -21.97
N ILE A 49 2.96 20.69 -21.87
CA ILE A 49 3.95 20.16 -20.94
C ILE A 49 3.86 20.94 -19.64
N GLU A 50 3.72 20.24 -18.54
CA GLU A 50 3.66 20.82 -17.19
C GLU A 50 4.78 20.24 -16.31
N ASN A 51 5.08 20.90 -15.19
CA ASN A 51 5.94 20.30 -14.16
C ASN A 51 5.24 19.12 -13.50
N LEU A 52 6.02 18.08 -13.17
CA LEU A 52 5.57 17.03 -12.28
C LEU A 52 5.41 17.63 -10.88
N GLU A 53 4.27 17.38 -10.26
CA GLU A 53 3.98 17.83 -8.90
C GLU A 53 3.34 16.68 -8.12
N TYR A 54 3.58 16.61 -6.81
CA TYR A 54 3.03 15.56 -5.96
C TYR A 54 1.50 15.46 -6.05
N THR A 55 0.79 16.59 -6.09
CA THR A 55 -0.68 16.57 -6.21
C THR A 55 -1.16 16.00 -7.55
N LYS A 56 -0.36 16.13 -8.62
CA LYS A 56 -0.70 15.61 -9.96
C LYS A 56 -0.53 14.10 -10.02
N THR A 57 0.45 13.52 -9.33
CA THR A 57 0.67 12.07 -9.31
C THR A 57 -0.49 11.31 -8.65
N LEU A 58 -1.16 11.97 -7.71
CA LEU A 58 -2.33 11.46 -7.00
C LEU A 58 -3.63 11.61 -7.81
N SER A 59 -3.70 12.60 -8.71
CA SER A 59 -4.95 13.08 -9.28
C SER A 59 -5.39 12.34 -10.53
N LYS A 60 -6.67 11.97 -10.57
CA LYS A 60 -7.34 11.41 -11.76
C LYS A 60 -7.28 12.30 -13.00
N LYS A 61 -7.20 13.63 -12.82
CA LYS A 61 -7.10 14.58 -13.94
C LYS A 61 -5.84 14.34 -14.78
N TYR A 62 -4.77 13.92 -14.13
CA TYR A 62 -3.46 13.70 -14.74
C TYR A 62 -3.19 12.22 -15.00
N LYS A 63 -4.20 11.34 -14.80
CA LYS A 63 -4.10 9.95 -15.18
C LYS A 63 -3.73 9.84 -16.66
N ASP A 64 -2.84 8.91 -16.96
CA ASP A 64 -2.26 8.62 -18.28
C ASP A 64 -1.31 9.69 -18.84
N TYR A 65 -0.99 10.75 -18.08
CA TYR A 65 0.09 11.66 -18.46
C TYR A 65 1.43 10.92 -18.37
N PHE A 66 2.24 11.06 -19.40
CA PHE A 66 3.60 10.56 -19.46
C PHE A 66 4.51 11.43 -18.61
N ILE A 67 5.41 10.78 -17.87
CA ILE A 67 6.51 11.44 -17.18
C ILE A 67 7.71 11.43 -18.12
N TYR A 68 8.18 12.62 -18.50
CA TYR A 68 9.32 12.79 -19.37
C TYR A 68 10.60 12.68 -18.56
N ASP A 69 11.27 11.55 -18.72
CA ASP A 69 12.57 11.22 -18.18
C ASP A 69 13.42 10.67 -19.32
N ASP A 70 14.32 11.49 -19.85
CA ASP A 70 15.15 11.13 -21.00
C ASP A 70 16.23 10.09 -20.65
N SER A 71 16.36 9.70 -19.37
CA SER A 71 17.26 8.63 -18.94
C SER A 71 16.69 7.22 -19.18
N ILE A 72 15.40 7.10 -19.48
CA ILE A 72 14.72 5.81 -19.69
C ILE A 72 14.14 5.68 -21.10
N ALA A 73 14.14 4.46 -21.62
CA ALA A 73 13.70 4.17 -23.00
C ALA A 73 12.18 4.26 -23.20
N LEU A 74 11.39 4.27 -22.13
CA LEU A 74 9.93 4.35 -22.18
C LEU A 74 9.42 5.25 -21.06
N TYR A 75 8.74 6.34 -21.43
CA TYR A 75 8.10 7.24 -20.47
C TYR A 75 6.95 6.53 -19.73
N PRO A 76 7.03 6.39 -18.39
CA PRO A 76 5.96 5.83 -17.59
C PRO A 76 4.79 6.81 -17.51
N THR A 77 3.61 6.31 -17.16
CA THR A 77 2.42 7.16 -16.98
C THR A 77 2.06 7.33 -15.50
N LEU A 78 1.45 8.47 -15.20
CA LEU A 78 0.72 8.69 -13.96
C LEU A 78 -0.57 7.86 -13.97
N ASN A 79 -0.95 7.34 -12.81
CA ASN A 79 -2.13 6.50 -12.66
C ASN A 79 -2.97 6.86 -11.41
N GLY A 80 -2.74 8.04 -10.81
CA GLY A 80 -3.52 8.52 -9.69
C GLY A 80 -5.02 8.58 -10.01
N GLU A 81 -5.85 8.24 -9.03
CA GLU A 81 -7.31 8.17 -9.21
C GLU A 81 -8.08 9.13 -8.29
N PHE A 82 -7.38 9.94 -7.49
CA PHE A 82 -8.04 10.86 -6.57
C PHE A 82 -8.69 12.04 -7.29
N GLY A 83 -9.84 12.46 -6.77
CA GLY A 83 -10.41 13.77 -7.11
C GLY A 83 -9.46 14.89 -6.68
N GLU A 84 -9.60 16.08 -7.28
CA GLU A 84 -8.66 17.19 -7.05
C GLU A 84 -8.55 17.59 -5.57
N ILE A 85 -9.69 17.69 -4.86
CA ILE A 85 -9.72 18.04 -3.44
C ILE A 85 -9.07 16.92 -2.60
N GLN A 86 -9.36 15.66 -2.92
CA GLN A 86 -8.79 14.50 -2.24
C GLN A 86 -7.27 14.47 -2.41
N ALA A 87 -6.76 14.65 -3.63
CA ALA A 87 -5.34 14.71 -3.92
C ALA A 87 -4.63 15.82 -3.13
N LYS A 88 -5.23 17.02 -3.07
CA LYS A 88 -4.67 18.15 -2.28
C LYS A 88 -4.65 17.85 -0.78
N ASN A 89 -5.73 17.27 -0.25
CA ASN A 89 -5.80 16.92 1.17
C ASN A 89 -4.82 15.80 1.52
N PHE A 90 -4.72 14.79 0.66
CA PHE A 90 -3.76 13.69 0.81
C PHE A 90 -2.33 14.23 0.83
N ALA A 91 -1.93 15.06 -0.15
CA ALA A 91 -0.58 15.63 -0.21
C ALA A 91 -0.24 16.53 1.00
N LYS A 92 -1.24 17.23 1.56
CA LYS A 92 -1.06 18.02 2.79
C LYS A 92 -0.82 17.15 4.01
N LYS A 93 -1.45 15.98 4.07
CA LYS A 93 -1.43 15.08 5.24
C LYS A 93 -0.30 14.06 5.19
N TYR A 94 -0.07 13.48 4.04
CA TYR A 94 0.86 12.37 3.84
C TYR A 94 2.08 12.82 3.05
N GLU A 95 3.19 12.17 3.34
CA GLU A 95 4.44 12.30 2.58
C GLU A 95 4.88 10.88 2.18
N ILE A 96 5.46 10.74 0.99
CA ILE A 96 6.04 9.46 0.55
C ILE A 96 7.51 9.47 0.95
N LYS A 97 7.91 8.46 1.74
CA LYS A 97 9.28 8.30 2.24
C LYS A 97 10.04 7.21 1.51
N PHE A 98 9.32 6.21 1.01
CA PHE A 98 9.89 5.21 0.12
C PHE A 98 8.85 4.69 -0.87
N HIS A 99 9.20 4.48 -2.13
CA HIS A 99 8.33 3.79 -3.09
C HIS A 99 9.14 2.76 -3.88
N GLN A 100 8.66 1.51 -3.85
CA GLN A 100 9.11 0.44 -4.74
C GLN A 100 8.10 0.32 -5.88
N PRO A 101 8.43 0.75 -7.11
CA PRO A 101 7.62 0.49 -8.29
C PRO A 101 7.46 -1.01 -8.53
N ASN A 102 6.51 -1.39 -9.38
CA ASN A 102 6.28 -2.79 -9.77
C ASN A 102 7.60 -3.46 -10.19
N THR A 103 8.00 -4.49 -9.44
CA THR A 103 9.11 -5.37 -9.82
C THR A 103 8.68 -6.30 -10.96
N ALA A 104 9.64 -7.03 -11.55
CA ALA A 104 9.33 -8.08 -12.53
C ALA A 104 8.42 -9.18 -11.97
N SER A 105 8.37 -9.35 -10.65
CA SER A 105 7.47 -10.29 -9.99
C SER A 105 6.07 -9.72 -9.74
N GLY A 106 5.84 -8.44 -10.01
CA GLY A 106 4.58 -7.74 -9.74
C GLY A 106 4.44 -7.21 -8.32
N PHE A 107 5.51 -7.25 -7.51
CA PHE A 107 5.52 -6.66 -6.17
C PHE A 107 5.66 -5.14 -6.23
N SER A 108 4.90 -4.42 -5.41
CA SER A 108 5.01 -2.97 -5.23
C SER A 108 4.54 -2.60 -3.83
N ALA A 109 5.21 -1.62 -3.23
CA ALA A 109 4.86 -1.13 -1.90
C ALA A 109 5.34 0.30 -1.72
N THR A 110 4.68 1.03 -0.83
CA THR A 110 4.98 2.43 -0.54
C THR A 110 5.03 2.66 0.97
N LEU A 111 6.09 3.30 1.45
CA LEU A 111 6.19 3.82 2.80
C LEU A 111 5.70 5.28 2.82
N PHE A 112 4.63 5.52 3.56
CA PHE A 112 4.07 6.84 3.81
C PHE A 112 4.41 7.32 5.22
N TYR A 113 4.43 8.63 5.40
CA TYR A 113 4.47 9.30 6.69
C TYR A 113 3.21 10.17 6.87
N ASP A 114 2.42 9.89 7.90
CA ASP A 114 1.27 10.69 8.32
C ASP A 114 1.76 11.84 9.20
N LYS A 115 1.78 13.06 8.64
CA LYS A 115 2.28 14.26 9.32
C LYS A 115 1.39 14.71 10.48
N GLU A 116 0.11 14.34 10.47
CA GLU A 116 -0.82 14.72 11.54
C GLU A 116 -0.71 13.78 12.75
N LYS A 117 -0.43 12.50 12.51
CA LYS A 117 -0.38 11.48 13.56
C LYS A 117 1.02 11.08 13.98
N ASP A 118 2.05 11.56 13.29
CA ASP A 118 3.43 11.15 13.47
C ASP A 118 3.58 9.61 13.37
N LYS A 119 3.04 9.05 12.28
CA LYS A 119 3.05 7.60 12.03
C LYS A 119 3.60 7.25 10.66
N PHE A 120 4.35 6.16 10.61
CA PHE A 120 4.81 5.56 9.38
C PHE A 120 3.84 4.45 8.97
N VAL A 121 3.37 4.49 7.73
CA VAL A 121 2.39 3.53 7.20
C VAL A 121 2.94 2.88 5.95
N VAL A 122 3.14 1.57 5.98
CA VAL A 122 3.60 0.78 4.83
C VAL A 122 2.39 0.20 4.11
N GLY A 123 2.13 0.69 2.89
CA GLY A 123 1.07 0.18 2.03
C GLY A 123 1.60 -0.82 1.01
N PHE A 124 1.09 -2.06 1.09
CA PHE A 124 1.40 -3.12 0.15
C PHE A 124 0.33 -3.19 -0.95
N ARG A 125 0.77 -3.31 -2.19
CA ARG A 125 -0.11 -3.40 -3.37
C ARG A 125 -0.42 -4.86 -3.69
N GLY A 126 -1.67 -5.18 -4.02
CA GLY A 126 -2.05 -6.46 -4.62
C GLY A 126 -1.90 -6.48 -6.14
N THR A 127 -1.93 -7.67 -6.74
CA THR A 127 -2.01 -7.82 -8.21
C THR A 127 -3.38 -7.37 -8.72
N GLU A 128 -3.37 -6.57 -9.80
CA GLU A 128 -4.58 -6.11 -10.47
C GLU A 128 -5.16 -7.25 -11.33
N GLY A 129 -6.45 -7.58 -11.17
CA GLY A 129 -7.20 -8.39 -12.14
C GLY A 129 -7.52 -9.85 -11.80
N LEU A 130 -7.24 -10.35 -10.60
CA LEU A 130 -7.59 -11.72 -10.20
C LEU A 130 -8.46 -11.77 -8.94
N TRP A 131 -9.77 -11.91 -9.13
CA TRP A 131 -10.76 -12.22 -8.08
C TRP A 131 -11.43 -13.58 -8.32
N SER A 132 -10.70 -14.56 -8.88
CA SER A 132 -11.18 -15.94 -9.01
C SER A 132 -10.59 -16.80 -7.88
N MET A 133 -11.11 -18.03 -7.72
CA MET A 133 -10.42 -19.08 -6.93
C MET A 133 -8.97 -19.30 -7.41
N ASP A 134 -8.58 -18.82 -8.60
CA ASP A 134 -7.19 -18.79 -9.02
C ASP A 134 -6.34 -17.87 -8.15
N THR A 135 -6.86 -16.83 -7.49
CA THR A 135 -6.03 -15.93 -6.67
C THR A 135 -5.39 -16.68 -5.51
N LEU A 136 -6.12 -17.57 -4.84
CA LEU A 136 -5.56 -18.42 -3.78
C LEU A 136 -4.57 -19.46 -4.35
N ALA A 137 -4.90 -20.04 -5.51
CA ALA A 137 -4.00 -20.95 -6.21
C ALA A 137 -2.72 -20.25 -6.71
N ASP A 138 -2.81 -19.00 -7.15
CA ASP A 138 -1.73 -18.15 -7.65
C ASP A 138 -0.89 -17.58 -6.53
N ILE A 139 -1.46 -17.29 -5.36
CA ILE A 139 -0.67 -17.09 -4.15
C ILE A 139 0.12 -18.38 -3.88
N GLY A 140 -0.54 -19.55 -3.88
CA GLY A 140 0.13 -20.84 -3.73
C GLY A 140 1.20 -21.14 -4.80
N LEU A 141 1.01 -20.68 -6.04
CA LEU A 141 1.95 -20.87 -7.16
C LEU A 141 3.12 -19.88 -7.08
N THR A 142 2.83 -18.60 -6.79
CA THR A 142 3.77 -17.48 -6.67
C THR A 142 4.71 -17.69 -5.49
N PHE A 143 4.21 -18.22 -4.38
CA PHE A 143 4.97 -18.56 -3.18
C PHE A 143 5.38 -20.05 -3.12
N GLY A 144 5.11 -20.85 -4.16
CA GLY A 144 5.34 -22.31 -4.14
C GLY A 144 6.37 -22.82 -5.15
N LYS A 145 6.74 -22.05 -6.18
CA LYS A 145 7.63 -22.51 -7.26
C LYS A 145 8.96 -21.75 -7.41
N GLY A 146 9.27 -20.78 -6.54
CA GLY A 146 10.56 -20.04 -6.60
C GLY A 146 10.49 -18.54 -6.31
N ASP A 147 9.68 -18.12 -5.34
CA ASP A 147 9.81 -16.95 -4.44
C ASP A 147 10.28 -15.58 -4.97
N PHE A 148 9.98 -15.22 -6.21
CA PHE A 148 10.34 -13.90 -6.74
C PHE A 148 9.60 -12.72 -6.07
N GLN A 149 8.34 -12.87 -5.64
CA GLN A 149 7.64 -11.80 -4.90
C GLN A 149 8.08 -11.71 -3.44
N LEU A 150 8.41 -12.86 -2.84
CA LEU A 150 8.84 -12.94 -1.45
C LEU A 150 10.25 -12.36 -1.24
N ASN A 151 11.14 -12.58 -2.21
CA ASN A 151 12.45 -11.95 -2.24
C ASN A 151 12.34 -10.43 -2.49
N ALA A 152 11.41 -9.99 -3.34
CA ALA A 152 11.12 -8.57 -3.52
C ALA A 152 10.59 -7.92 -2.23
N LEU A 153 9.70 -8.61 -1.50
CA LEU A 153 9.23 -8.16 -0.18
C LEU A 153 10.38 -8.04 0.82
N LYS A 154 11.23 -9.07 0.91
CA LYS A 154 12.44 -9.07 1.76
C LYS A 154 13.36 -7.88 1.45
N GLN A 155 13.63 -7.65 0.17
CA GLN A 155 14.48 -6.55 -0.27
C GLN A 155 13.85 -5.20 0.08
N PHE A 156 12.56 -5.02 -0.20
CA PHE A 156 11.84 -3.81 0.19
C PHE A 156 11.92 -3.53 1.69
N LEU A 157 11.73 -4.55 2.54
CA LEU A 157 11.86 -4.41 4.00
C LEU A 157 13.28 -4.00 4.43
N LEU A 158 14.32 -4.50 3.74
CA LEU A 158 15.71 -4.06 3.95
C LEU A 158 15.90 -2.60 3.52
N ASP A 159 15.34 -2.20 2.38
CA ASP A 159 15.50 -0.84 1.83
C ASP A 159 14.85 0.23 2.72
N ILE A 160 13.72 -0.09 3.36
CA ILE A 160 13.06 0.82 4.33
C ILE A 160 13.64 0.73 5.74
N ALA A 161 14.45 -0.28 6.06
CA ALA A 161 15.01 -0.47 7.41
C ALA A 161 15.85 0.72 7.90
N PRO A 162 16.72 1.36 7.09
CA PRO A 162 17.45 2.56 7.50
C PRO A 162 16.55 3.73 7.97
N ILE A 163 15.31 3.78 7.46
CA ILE A 163 14.28 4.76 7.86
C ILE A 163 13.59 4.28 9.13
N LEU A 164 12.99 3.08 9.10
CA LEU A 164 12.10 2.60 10.15
C LEU A 164 12.80 2.10 11.42
N ASN A 165 14.06 1.68 11.34
CA ASN A 165 14.82 1.23 12.52
C ASN A 165 15.01 2.32 13.59
N LYS A 166 14.81 3.58 13.23
CA LYS A 166 14.94 4.74 14.11
C LYS A 166 13.59 5.16 14.70
N VAL A 167 12.51 4.49 14.32
CA VAL A 167 11.13 4.82 14.68
C VAL A 167 10.67 3.84 15.76
N ASP A 168 9.89 4.32 16.74
CA ASP A 168 9.20 3.44 17.69
C ASP A 168 8.20 2.56 16.92
N SER A 169 8.30 1.23 17.09
CA SER A 169 7.39 0.26 16.49
C SER A 169 5.91 0.56 16.73
N ASN A 170 5.55 1.24 17.84
CA ASN A 170 4.18 1.71 18.10
C ASN A 170 3.63 2.65 17.01
N ASN A 171 4.52 3.37 16.32
CA ASN A 171 4.20 4.34 15.27
C ASN A 171 4.30 3.74 13.86
N ILE A 172 4.49 2.42 13.72
CA ILE A 172 4.61 1.74 12.43
C ILE A 172 3.38 0.87 12.18
N ILE A 173 2.69 1.12 11.08
CA ILE A 173 1.47 0.42 10.69
C ILE A 173 1.65 -0.19 9.31
N PHE A 174 1.20 -1.43 9.12
CA PHE A 174 1.14 -2.05 7.80
C PHE A 174 -0.30 -2.08 7.30
N ILE A 175 -0.49 -1.84 6.01
CA ILE A 175 -1.82 -1.85 5.39
C ILE A 175 -1.77 -2.52 4.02
N GLY A 176 -2.91 -3.06 3.57
CA GLY A 176 -3.02 -3.52 2.19
C GLY A 176 -4.43 -3.91 1.80
N HIS A 177 -4.73 -3.80 0.51
CA HIS A 177 -5.99 -4.24 -0.08
C HIS A 177 -5.82 -5.52 -0.90
N SER A 178 -6.81 -6.42 -0.87
CA SER A 178 -6.77 -7.69 -1.60
C SER A 178 -5.49 -8.48 -1.29
N LEU A 179 -4.73 -8.93 -2.29
CA LEU A 179 -3.43 -9.59 -2.11
C LEU A 179 -2.42 -8.73 -1.30
N GLY A 180 -2.51 -7.40 -1.39
CA GLY A 180 -1.66 -6.51 -0.59
C GLY A 180 -1.90 -6.68 0.91
N GLY A 181 -3.14 -6.99 1.33
CA GLY A 181 -3.44 -7.29 2.74
C GLY A 181 -2.75 -8.56 3.22
N TYR A 182 -2.70 -9.60 2.37
CA TYR A 182 -1.97 -10.83 2.65
C TYR A 182 -0.46 -10.57 2.78
N LEU A 183 0.13 -9.80 1.86
CA LEU A 183 1.54 -9.38 1.92
C LEU A 183 1.86 -8.60 3.21
N ALA A 184 0.94 -7.72 3.66
CA ALA A 184 1.11 -6.96 4.90
C ALA A 184 1.21 -7.88 6.12
N VAL A 185 0.42 -8.95 6.17
CA VAL A 185 0.46 -9.95 7.25
C VAL A 185 1.76 -10.76 7.20
N ILE A 186 2.19 -11.21 6.01
CA ILE A 186 3.48 -11.90 5.84
C ILE A 186 4.63 -11.02 6.30
N ALA A 187 4.64 -9.75 5.88
CA ALA A 187 5.69 -8.80 6.25
C ALA A 187 5.76 -8.60 7.76
N MET A 188 4.62 -8.43 8.42
CA MET A 188 4.55 -8.30 9.88
C MET A 188 5.09 -9.56 10.57
N GLN A 189 4.62 -10.73 10.16
CA GLN A 189 5.05 -12.00 10.74
C GLN A 189 6.55 -12.24 10.52
N PHE A 190 7.07 -11.91 9.34
CA PHE A 190 8.50 -12.02 9.06
C PHE A 190 9.31 -11.13 9.99
N CYS A 191 8.96 -9.84 10.13
CA CYS A 191 9.66 -8.91 11.03
C CYS A 191 9.61 -9.36 12.50
N ASP A 192 8.47 -9.90 12.94
CA ASP A 192 8.27 -10.39 14.31
C ASP A 192 9.08 -11.67 14.61
N THR A 193 9.48 -12.43 13.58
CA THR A 193 10.10 -13.75 13.73
C THR A 193 11.53 -13.86 13.21
N ILE A 194 12.17 -12.74 12.86
CA ILE A 194 13.57 -12.73 12.45
C ILE A 194 14.44 -13.30 13.59
N ASP A 195 15.04 -14.48 13.34
CA ASP A 195 15.99 -15.08 14.26
C ASP A 195 17.31 -14.30 14.25
N ARG A 196 17.55 -13.54 15.31
CA ARG A 196 18.74 -12.70 15.48
C ARG A 196 20.00 -13.49 15.83
N SER A 197 19.87 -14.77 16.17
CA SER A 197 21.02 -15.64 16.43
C SER A 197 21.71 -16.07 15.14
N LEU A 198 20.97 -16.10 14.02
CA LEU A 198 21.50 -16.41 12.70
C LEU A 198 22.14 -15.17 12.08
N ASN A 199 23.36 -15.29 11.55
CA ASN A 199 24.04 -14.16 10.90
C ASN A 199 23.54 -13.94 9.46
N THR A 200 22.31 -13.44 9.33
CA THR A 200 21.69 -13.11 8.04
C THR A 200 21.62 -11.61 7.81
N GLN A 201 21.51 -11.17 6.54
CA GLN A 201 21.31 -9.76 6.21
C GLN A 201 20.03 -9.17 6.83
N PHE A 202 19.03 -10.01 7.15
CA PHE A 202 17.77 -9.59 7.76
C PHE A 202 17.93 -9.12 9.21
N ASN A 203 19.09 -9.37 9.83
CA ASN A 203 19.47 -8.74 11.10
C ASN A 203 19.51 -7.20 11.04
N ALA A 204 19.60 -6.63 9.83
CA ALA A 204 19.49 -5.20 9.62
C ALA A 204 18.09 -4.64 9.90
N ILE A 205 17.01 -5.42 9.74
CA ILE A 205 15.63 -4.98 10.01
C ILE A 205 15.41 -5.04 11.52
N LYS A 206 15.11 -3.94 12.22
CA LYS A 206 14.89 -3.90 13.68
C LYS A 206 13.51 -3.41 14.09
N PHE A 207 12.72 -2.96 13.12
CA PHE A 207 11.38 -2.45 13.34
C PHE A 207 10.34 -3.56 13.30
N MET A 208 9.19 -3.31 13.93
CA MET A 208 8.01 -4.18 13.90
C MET A 208 6.78 -3.31 13.65
N ALA A 209 5.78 -3.85 12.98
CA ALA A 209 4.48 -3.18 12.89
C ALA A 209 3.73 -3.35 14.23
N SER A 210 3.14 -2.27 14.73
CA SER A 210 2.23 -2.33 15.89
C SER A 210 0.87 -2.90 15.49
N GLN A 211 0.40 -2.54 14.31
CA GLN A 211 -0.92 -2.92 13.79
C GLN A 211 -0.85 -3.19 12.28
N VAL A 212 -1.69 -4.12 11.83
CA VAL A 212 -1.89 -4.47 10.43
C VAL A 212 -3.36 -4.30 10.08
N TYR A 213 -3.68 -3.51 9.05
CA TYR A 213 -5.04 -3.34 8.55
C TYR A 213 -5.17 -3.92 7.14
N THR A 214 -6.02 -4.93 6.99
CA THR A 214 -6.27 -5.56 5.69
C THR A 214 -7.65 -5.15 5.19
N PHE A 215 -7.76 -4.85 3.90
CA PHE A 215 -9.02 -4.44 3.26
C PHE A 215 -9.38 -5.46 2.18
N ASN A 216 -10.50 -6.14 2.33
CA ASN A 216 -10.98 -7.16 1.40
C ASN A 216 -9.89 -8.20 1.04
N SER A 217 -9.02 -8.54 1.99
CA SER A 217 -7.98 -9.54 1.78
C SER A 217 -8.58 -10.94 1.76
N PRO A 218 -8.02 -11.92 1.03
CA PRO A 218 -8.37 -13.33 1.20
C PRO A 218 -8.32 -13.75 2.68
N ALA A 219 -9.15 -14.71 3.05
CA ALA A 219 -9.35 -15.12 4.44
C ALA A 219 -8.02 -15.45 5.13
N ILE A 220 -7.82 -14.87 6.32
CA ILE A 220 -6.63 -15.09 7.13
C ILE A 220 -6.58 -16.53 7.69
N ASP A 221 -7.68 -17.27 7.61
CA ASP A 221 -7.82 -18.57 8.23
C ASP A 221 -7.22 -19.69 7.35
N GLU A 222 -7.04 -19.45 6.04
CA GLU A 222 -6.30 -20.32 5.11
C GLU A 222 -4.78 -20.04 5.13
N ILE A 223 -4.36 -19.03 5.88
CA ILE A 223 -2.98 -18.55 5.97
C ILE A 223 -2.10 -19.55 6.71
N ASP A 224 -2.60 -20.33 7.67
CA ASP A 224 -1.74 -21.24 8.47
C ASP A 224 -0.88 -22.18 7.60
N ASN A 225 -1.40 -22.73 6.50
CA ASN A 225 -0.62 -23.65 5.65
C ASN A 225 0.26 -22.94 4.61
N MET A 226 -0.12 -21.75 4.12
CA MET A 226 0.63 -21.01 3.09
C MET A 226 1.61 -20.01 3.68
N LEU A 227 1.28 -19.37 4.79
CA LEU A 227 2.19 -18.55 5.60
C LEU A 227 3.31 -19.39 6.16
N MET A 228 3.04 -20.58 6.71
CA MET A 228 4.10 -21.46 7.19
C MET A 228 5.03 -21.92 6.06
N ARG A 229 4.53 -22.10 4.83
CA ARG A 229 5.36 -22.40 3.65
C ARG A 229 6.17 -21.18 3.18
N ALA A 230 5.53 -20.01 3.09
CA ALA A 230 6.20 -18.76 2.75
C ALA A 230 7.26 -18.39 3.79
N LEU A 231 6.98 -18.58 5.08
CA LEU A 231 7.93 -18.35 6.16
C LEU A 231 9.04 -19.39 6.18
N ALA A 232 8.73 -20.67 5.94
CA ALA A 232 9.75 -21.70 5.79
C ALA A 232 10.69 -21.40 4.60
N ALA A 233 10.16 -20.83 3.53
CA ALA A 233 10.95 -20.34 2.40
C ALA A 233 11.69 -19.02 2.71
N LEU A 234 11.10 -18.14 3.52
CA LEU A 234 11.75 -16.91 4.00
C LEU A 234 12.95 -17.22 4.90
N LEU A 235 12.88 -18.29 5.69
CA LEU A 235 13.79 -18.64 6.78
C LEU A 235 14.68 -19.86 6.47
N ASP A 236 14.85 -20.23 5.20
CA ASP A 236 15.70 -21.36 4.77
C ASP A 236 15.44 -22.67 5.56
N LYS A 237 14.17 -22.99 5.85
CA LYS A 237 13.71 -24.18 6.58
C LYS A 237 14.05 -24.25 8.09
N ASN A 238 14.52 -23.17 8.71
CA ASN A 238 14.56 -23.06 10.17
C ASN A 238 13.17 -22.71 10.71
N ILE A 239 12.31 -23.72 10.85
CA ILE A 239 10.93 -23.55 11.31
C ILE A 239 10.90 -23.70 12.83
N MET A 240 10.82 -22.59 13.56
CA MET A 240 10.18 -22.58 14.88
C MET A 240 8.67 -22.61 14.66
N GLU A 241 7.89 -23.34 15.48
CA GLU A 241 6.43 -23.28 15.47
C GLU A 241 5.98 -21.82 15.56
N GLN A 242 5.37 -21.29 14.49
CA GLN A 242 4.95 -19.89 14.44
C GLN A 242 3.44 -19.79 14.62
N VAL A 243 3.02 -19.32 15.79
CA VAL A 243 1.65 -18.90 16.02
C VAL A 243 1.55 -17.45 15.54
N LEU A 244 0.66 -17.17 14.58
CA LEU A 244 0.33 -15.81 14.17
C LEU A 244 0.03 -14.96 15.43
N ASN A 245 0.37 -13.68 15.42
CA ASN A 245 -0.11 -12.76 16.45
C ASN A 245 -1.42 -12.09 15.99
N PRO A 246 -2.60 -12.73 16.14
CA PRO A 246 -3.86 -12.21 15.61
C PRO A 246 -4.27 -10.89 16.26
N GLN A 247 -3.71 -10.56 17.43
CA GLN A 247 -4.06 -9.34 18.16
C GLN A 247 -3.59 -8.06 17.44
N LYS A 248 -2.61 -8.16 16.53
CA LYS A 248 -2.13 -7.03 15.72
C LYS A 248 -2.95 -6.82 14.44
N VAL A 249 -3.77 -7.79 14.03
CA VAL A 249 -4.35 -7.83 12.68
C VAL A 249 -5.84 -7.46 12.72
N TYR A 250 -6.20 -6.45 11.94
CA TYR A 250 -7.56 -5.95 11.79
C TYR A 250 -8.03 -6.19 10.35
N CYS A 251 -8.97 -7.11 10.18
CA CYS A 251 -9.52 -7.44 8.86
C CYS A 251 -10.80 -6.65 8.60
N VAL A 252 -10.82 -5.90 7.51
CA VAL A 252 -11.98 -5.13 7.05
C VAL A 252 -12.49 -5.78 5.77
N TYR A 253 -13.66 -6.42 5.84
CA TYR A 253 -14.29 -7.10 4.69
C TYR A 253 -15.49 -6.32 4.17
N ASP A 254 -15.70 -6.36 2.86
CA ASP A 254 -16.98 -5.99 2.26
C ASP A 254 -17.95 -7.17 2.38
N SER A 255 -19.02 -7.02 3.15
CA SER A 255 -20.04 -8.08 3.29
C SER A 255 -21.20 -7.93 2.31
N GLY A 256 -21.10 -7.08 1.27
CA GLY A 256 -22.18 -6.81 0.33
C GLY A 256 -23.42 -6.13 0.95
N GLY A 257 -23.35 -5.81 2.26
CA GLY A 257 -24.43 -5.21 3.04
C GLY A 257 -23.95 -4.27 4.15
N ILE A 258 -22.65 -4.11 4.39
CA ILE A 258 -22.14 -3.10 5.32
C ILE A 258 -21.96 -1.77 4.58
N ASN A 259 -23.00 -0.94 4.66
CA ASN A 259 -22.76 0.48 4.84
C ASN A 259 -22.07 0.64 6.19
N ILE A 260 -20.88 1.24 6.26
CA ILE A 260 -20.36 1.74 7.54
C ILE A 260 -21.27 2.89 7.96
N ILE A 261 -22.32 2.57 8.73
CA ILE A 261 -23.16 3.58 9.37
C ILE A 261 -22.48 3.93 10.69
N ALA A 262 -21.70 5.00 10.70
CA ALA A 262 -21.33 5.68 11.94
C ALA A 262 -22.57 6.43 12.48
N SER A 263 -23.47 5.69 13.12
CA SER A 263 -24.65 6.24 13.80
C SER A 263 -24.36 6.22 15.30
N ALA A 264 -23.92 7.34 15.84
CA ALA A 264 -24.33 7.67 17.20
C ALA A 264 -25.75 8.24 17.10
N GLN A 265 -26.71 7.48 17.65
CA GLN A 265 -28.11 7.82 17.86
C GLN A 265 -29.07 7.73 16.66
N TYR A 266 -30.18 7.03 16.94
CA TYR A 266 -31.45 7.03 16.22
C TYR A 266 -31.81 8.46 15.77
N GLY A 267 -31.81 8.72 14.45
CA GLY A 267 -32.47 9.89 13.86
C GLY A 267 -31.62 10.96 13.15
N SER A 268 -30.32 10.77 12.90
CA SER A 268 -29.51 11.81 12.20
C SER A 268 -29.38 11.62 10.68
N HIS A 269 -29.42 12.74 9.95
CA HIS A 269 -29.49 12.84 8.47
C HIS A 269 -28.13 12.92 7.76
N ASN A 270 -27.01 12.61 8.45
CA ASN A 270 -25.68 12.61 7.83
C ASN A 270 -25.07 11.21 7.85
N ARG A 271 -25.06 10.53 6.71
CA ARG A 271 -24.41 9.22 6.50
C ARG A 271 -23.23 9.40 5.54
N LEU A 272 -22.05 8.87 5.90
CA LEU A 272 -20.88 8.76 5.01
C LEU A 272 -20.65 7.28 4.66
N PRO A 273 -21.18 6.80 3.52
CA PRO A 273 -20.85 5.47 3.03
C PRO A 273 -19.40 5.41 2.54
N ILE A 274 -18.65 4.37 2.91
CA ILE A 274 -17.37 4.04 2.26
C ILE A 274 -17.67 2.80 1.41
N TYR A 275 -17.51 2.94 0.09
CA TYR A 275 -17.74 1.84 -0.84
C TYR A 275 -16.40 1.24 -1.24
N THR A 276 -16.17 0.00 -0.83
CA THR A 276 -15.06 -0.83 -1.30
C THR A 276 -15.66 -1.85 -2.26
N GLY A 277 -15.91 -1.45 -3.51
CA GLY A 277 -16.52 -2.36 -4.47
C GLY A 277 -15.67 -3.60 -4.65
N LYS A 278 -16.30 -4.78 -4.67
CA LYS A 278 -15.67 -6.08 -4.93
C LYS A 278 -14.76 -6.09 -6.18
N ASP A 279 -15.12 -5.28 -7.18
CA ASP A 279 -14.40 -5.15 -8.46
C ASP A 279 -13.72 -3.79 -8.66
N SER A 280 -13.60 -2.96 -7.61
CA SER A 280 -13.08 -1.59 -7.73
C SER A 280 -11.60 -1.50 -7.33
N HIS A 281 -10.79 -0.88 -8.18
CA HIS A 281 -9.40 -0.47 -7.88
C HIS A 281 -9.31 0.77 -6.98
N SER A 282 -10.46 1.25 -6.47
CA SER A 282 -10.59 2.43 -5.64
C SER A 282 -11.35 2.06 -4.36
N ILE A 283 -10.82 2.44 -3.19
CA ILE A 283 -11.66 2.56 -1.99
C ILE A 283 -12.24 3.96 -2.02
N ILE A 284 -13.52 4.08 -2.38
CA ILE A 284 -14.15 5.39 -2.51
C ILE A 284 -14.79 5.76 -1.16
N PRO A 285 -14.24 6.72 -0.39
CA PRO A 285 -15.06 7.42 0.58
C PRO A 285 -16.09 8.24 -0.20
N LEU A 286 -17.39 7.91 -0.11
CA LEU A 286 -18.45 8.74 -0.72
C LEU A 286 -18.52 10.06 0.05
N THR A 287 -17.60 10.97 -0.26
CA THR A 287 -17.78 12.40 0.02
C THR A 287 -18.62 12.95 -1.13
N GLN A 288 -19.95 12.81 -1.03
CA GLN A 288 -20.79 13.81 -1.66
C GLN A 288 -20.53 15.12 -0.89
N THR A 289 -19.82 16.03 -1.54
CA THR A 289 -19.80 17.45 -1.17
C THR A 289 -21.24 17.93 -1.08
N LEU A 290 -21.78 18.05 0.14
CA LEU A 290 -22.98 18.83 0.37
C LEU A 290 -22.54 20.29 0.50
N TYR A 291 -22.81 21.06 -0.54
CA TYR A 291 -22.82 22.51 -0.47
C TYR A 291 -23.93 22.94 0.49
N PHE A 292 -23.62 23.89 1.37
CA PHE A 292 -24.61 24.75 2.00
C PHE A 292 -24.68 26.07 1.24
#